data_AF-A0A813KFV8-F1
#
_entry.id   AF-A0A813KFV8-F1
#
_cell.length_a   1.000
_cell.length_b   1.000
_cell.length_c   1.000
_cell.angle_alpha   90.00
_cell.angle_beta   90.00
_cell.angle_gamma   90.00
#
_symmetry.space_group_name_H-M   'P 1'
#
loop_
_entity.id
_entity.type
_entity.pdbx_description
1 polymer ?
#
loop_
_entity_poly.entity_id
_entity_poly.type
_entity_poly.pdbx_seq_one_letter_code
_entity_poly.pdbx_strand_id
1 'polypeptide(L)'
;MRANKRQEQFVKWVFEQKEVDCIIVCGHSLWFREFFKSYMPKASSHVAGTAKVVNCGVIAFDLYQNGKVTRIPPESIKEIYGGFEVKGKKHKKANVVVVAKVRHC
;
A
#
# COMPACT_ATOMS: atom_id res chain seq x y z
N MET A 1 -12.74 -10.35 -3.97
CA MET A 1 -11.37 -10.78 -3.65
C MET A 1 -11.22 -10.64 -2.15
N ARG A 2 -11.00 -11.76 -1.44
CA ARG A 2 -10.61 -11.77 -0.03
C ARG A 2 -9.18 -11.25 0.02
N ALA A 3 -8.89 -10.26 0.87
CA ALA A 3 -7.51 -9.91 1.18
C ALA A 3 -6.80 -11.23 1.52
N ASN A 4 -5.65 -11.49 0.89
CA ASN A 4 -4.93 -12.75 1.12
C ASN A 4 -4.70 -12.88 2.63
N LYS A 5 -4.87 -14.07 3.24
CA LYS A 5 -4.74 -14.29 4.70
C LYS A 5 -3.48 -13.63 5.29
N ARG A 6 -2.40 -13.56 4.51
CA ARG A 6 -1.14 -12.88 4.86
C ARG A 6 -1.27 -11.35 4.93
N GLN A 7 -2.02 -10.73 4.02
CA GLN A 7 -2.34 -9.30 4.05
C GLN A 7 -3.21 -8.96 5.27
N GLU A 8 -4.20 -9.79 5.59
CA GLU A 8 -5.04 -9.59 6.78
C GLU A 8 -4.23 -9.67 8.08
N GLN A 9 -3.36 -10.66 8.20
CA GLN A 9 -2.44 -10.78 9.34
C GLN A 9 -1.48 -9.59 9.44
N PHE A 10 -0.95 -9.13 8.30
CA PHE A 10 -0.10 -7.95 8.27
C PHE A 10 -0.86 -6.69 8.72
N VAL A 11 -2.06 -6.46 8.21
CA VAL A 11 -2.90 -5.32 8.63
C VAL A 11 -3.23 -5.40 10.11
N LYS A 12 -3.57 -6.59 10.63
CA LYS A 12 -3.80 -6.79 12.05
C LYS A 12 -2.56 -6.39 12.86
N TRP A 13 -1.39 -6.88 12.47
CA TRP A 13 -0.11 -6.53 13.11
C TRP A 13 0.18 -5.03 13.04
N VAL A 14 -0.10 -4.35 11.92
CA VAL A 14 0.06 -2.90 11.75
C VAL A 14 -0.75 -2.13 12.80
N PHE A 15 -2.02 -2.49 13.01
CA PHE A 15 -2.88 -1.81 13.98
C PHE A 15 -2.59 -2.19 15.45
N GLU A 16 -1.88 -3.30 15.70
CA GLU A 16 -1.36 -3.66 17.02
C GLU A 16 -0.17 -2.78 17.46
N GLN A 17 0.50 -2.09 16.53
CA GLN A 17 1.63 -1.19 16.85
C GLN A 17 1.12 0.15 17.38
N LYS A 18 0.77 0.22 18.67
CA LYS A 18 0.16 1.40 19.30
C LYS A 18 1.11 2.58 19.54
N GLU A 19 2.42 2.34 19.58
CA GLU A 19 3.44 3.35 19.90
C GLU A 19 4.15 3.90 18.65
N VAL A 20 3.68 3.51 17.46
CA VAL A 20 4.35 3.82 16.19
C VAL A 20 3.36 4.50 15.24
N ASP A 21 3.65 5.74 14.88
CA ASP A 21 2.83 6.51 13.93
C ASP A 21 3.09 6.12 12.46
N CYS A 22 4.25 5.51 12.19
CA CYS A 22 4.75 5.30 10.83
C CYS A 22 5.47 3.95 10.71
N ILE A 23 5.02 3.11 9.78
CA ILE A 23 5.61 1.80 9.48
C ILE A 23 6.22 1.84 8.08
N ILE A 24 7.49 1.44 7.98
CA ILE A 24 8.17 1.28 6.70
C ILE A 24 8.17 -0.20 6.33
N VAL A 25 7.67 -0.51 5.14
CA VAL A 25 7.51 -1.86 4.61
C VAL A 25 8.33 -1.99 3.33
N CYS A 26 9.24 -2.96 3.30
CA CYS A 26 10.00 -3.31 2.11
C CYS A 26 9.44 -4.58 1.49
N GLY A 27 9.18 -4.59 0.18
CA GLY A 27 8.58 -5.76 -0.46
C GLY A 27 8.55 -5.70 -1.97
N HIS A 28 7.83 -6.63 -2.59
CA HIS A 28 7.72 -6.71 -4.04
C HIS A 28 6.58 -5.84 -4.58
N SER A 29 6.82 -5.18 -5.71
CA SER A 29 5.83 -4.31 -6.37
C SER A 29 4.49 -5.00 -6.63
N LEU A 30 4.49 -6.30 -6.95
CA LEU A 30 3.27 -7.07 -7.15
C LEU A 30 2.45 -7.21 -5.86
N TRP A 31 3.11 -7.43 -4.72
CA TRP A 31 2.42 -7.54 -3.43
C TRP A 31 1.73 -6.23 -3.07
N PHE A 32 2.41 -5.09 -3.25
CA PHE A 32 1.83 -3.77 -3.01
C PHE A 32 0.67 -3.46 -3.94
N ARG A 33 0.77 -3.80 -5.23
CA ARG A 33 -0.34 -3.62 -6.17
C ARG A 33 -1.60 -4.39 -5.74
N GLU A 34 -1.45 -5.66 -5.36
CA GLU A 34 -2.59 -6.44 -4.87
C GLU A 34 -3.07 -5.97 -3.48
N PHE A 35 -2.18 -5.42 -2.64
CA PHE A 35 -2.54 -4.80 -1.37
C PHE A 35 -3.43 -3.57 -1.58
N PHE A 36 -3.03 -2.65 -2.47
CA PHE A 36 -3.85 -1.49 -2.82
C PHE A 36 -5.21 -1.90 -3.41
N LYS A 37 -5.27 -2.91 -4.28
CA LYS A 37 -6.55 -3.45 -4.78
C LYS A 37 -7.47 -3.99 -3.69
N SER A 38 -6.90 -4.60 -2.64
CA SER A 38 -7.67 -5.17 -1.54
C SER A 38 -8.28 -4.09 -0.62
N TYR A 39 -7.54 -3.01 -0.36
CA TYR A 39 -7.89 -2.03 0.66
C TYR A 39 -8.34 -0.66 0.12
N MET A 40 -8.16 -0.37 -1.17
CA MET A 40 -8.78 0.80 -1.78
C MET A 40 -10.26 0.54 -2.11
N PRO A 41 -11.10 1.59 -2.14
CA PRO A 41 -12.47 1.48 -2.63
C PRO A 41 -12.51 0.91 -4.06
N LYS A 42 -13.42 -0.02 -4.35
CA LYS A 42 -13.55 -0.64 -5.69
C LYS A 42 -13.83 0.37 -6.82
N ALA A 43 -14.45 1.50 -6.49
CA ALA A 43 -14.72 2.58 -7.43
C ALA A 43 -13.51 3.49 -7.68
N SER A 44 -12.41 3.31 -6.94
CA SER A 44 -11.18 4.07 -7.13
C SER A 44 -10.50 3.68 -8.44
N SER A 45 -10.26 4.66 -9.31
CA SER A 45 -9.46 4.53 -10.53
C SER A 45 -7.97 4.81 -10.29
N HIS A 46 -7.53 4.86 -9.03
CA HIS A 46 -6.18 5.26 -8.68
C HIS A 46 -5.10 4.30 -9.24
N VAL A 47 -3.99 4.88 -9.71
CA VAL A 47 -2.88 4.17 -10.35
C VAL A 47 -2.29 3.07 -9.46
N ALA A 48 -2.34 3.25 -8.13
CA ALA A 48 -1.84 2.28 -7.15
C ALA A 48 -2.48 0.88 -7.24
N GLY A 49 -3.73 0.80 -7.72
CA GLY A 49 -4.44 -0.47 -7.88
C GLY A 49 -4.13 -1.17 -9.20
N THR A 50 -3.46 -0.51 -10.14
CA THR A 50 -3.30 -1.02 -11.52
C THR A 50 -1.84 -1.11 -11.95
N ALA A 51 -1.02 -0.12 -11.61
CA ALA A 51 0.39 -0.06 -11.95
C ALA A 51 1.28 -0.77 -10.92
N LYS A 52 2.50 -1.10 -11.34
CA LYS A 52 3.56 -1.55 -10.43
C LYS A 52 4.29 -0.32 -9.90
N VAL A 53 4.81 -0.42 -8.68
CA VAL A 53 5.77 0.56 -8.17
C VAL A 53 7.12 0.29 -8.84
N VAL A 54 7.85 1.35 -9.21
CA VAL A 54 9.18 1.23 -9.81
C VAL A 54 10.17 0.62 -8.82
N ASN A 55 11.30 0.12 -9.32
CA ASN A 55 12.35 -0.39 -8.44
C ASN A 55 12.92 0.70 -7.53
N CYS A 56 13.09 0.38 -6.25
CA CYS A 56 13.45 1.31 -5.18
C CYS A 56 12.48 2.49 -5.05
N GLY A 57 11.25 2.36 -5.59
CA GLY A 57 10.22 3.37 -5.41
C GLY A 57 9.80 3.49 -3.95
N VAL A 58 9.53 4.72 -3.53
CA VAL A 58 9.05 5.09 -2.19
C VAL A 58 7.67 5.72 -2.32
N ILE A 59 6.69 5.12 -1.65
CA ILE A 59 5.30 5.59 -1.66
C ILE A 59 4.82 5.71 -0.22
N ALA A 60 4.19 6.82 0.13
CA ALA A 60 3.50 7.01 1.40
C ALA A 60 1.99 6.88 1.25
N PHE A 61 1.30 6.34 2.25
CA PHE A 61 -0.16 6.38 2.33
C PHE A 61 -0.65 6.27 3.77
N ASP A 62 -1.92 6.62 3.98
CA ASP A 62 -2.58 6.44 5.26
C ASP A 62 -3.39 5.13 5.26
N LEU A 63 -3.24 4.32 6.30
CA LEU A 63 -4.08 3.15 6.52
C LEU A 63 -5.08 3.45 7.64
N TYR A 64 -6.36 3.26 7.32
CA TYR A 64 -7.48 3.58 8.20
C TYR A 64 -8.23 2.31 8.62
N GLN A 65 -8.60 2.18 9.89
CA GLN A 65 -9.44 1.10 10.39
C GLN A 65 -10.61 1.67 11.18
N ASN A 66 -11.84 1.37 10.73
CA ASN A 66 -13.07 1.66 11.46
C ASN A 66 -13.81 0.35 11.74
N GLY A 67 -13.75 -0.08 13.01
CA GLY A 67 -14.24 -1.39 13.43
C GLY A 67 -13.60 -2.53 12.64
N LYS A 68 -14.41 -3.26 11.88
CA LYS A 68 -13.95 -4.39 11.04
C LYS A 68 -13.48 -3.99 9.65
N VAL A 69 -13.60 -2.72 9.27
CA VAL A 69 -13.33 -2.24 7.92
C VAL A 69 -12.00 -1.50 7.88
N THR A 70 -11.02 -2.07 7.18
CA THR A 70 -9.75 -1.39 6.85
C THR A 70 -9.82 -0.82 5.45
N ARG A 71 -9.36 0.43 5.26
CA ARG A 71 -9.30 1.10 3.96
C ARG A 71 -8.05 1.95 3.78
N ILE A 72 -7.66 2.13 2.53
CA ILE A 72 -6.67 3.11 2.09
C ILE A 72 -7.41 4.19 1.30
N PRO A 73 -7.48 5.43 1.79
CA PRO A 73 -8.02 6.55 1.04
C PRO A 73 -7.10 6.85 -0.16
N PRO A 74 -7.60 6.84 -1.41
CA PRO A 74 -6.78 7.09 -2.59
C PRO A 74 -6.02 8.43 -2.55
N GLU A 75 -6.64 9.45 -1.97
CA GLU A 75 -6.08 10.79 -1.78
C GLU A 75 -4.90 10.85 -0.81
N SER A 76 -4.74 9.83 0.03
CA SER A 76 -3.60 9.75 0.97
C SER A 76 -2.31 9.26 0.31
N ILE A 77 -2.42 8.65 -0.89
CA ILE A 77 -1.30 8.03 -1.57
C ILE A 77 -0.40 9.12 -2.17
N LYS A 78 0.86 9.15 -1.75
CA LYS A 78 1.88 10.11 -2.19
C LYS A 78 3.09 9.39 -2.70
N GLU A 79 3.53 9.74 -3.90
CA GLU A 79 4.78 9.26 -4.48
C GLU A 79 5.93 10.12 -3.93
N ILE A 80 6.78 9.53 -3.08
CA ILE A 80 7.93 10.25 -2.51
C ILE A 80 9.13 10.16 -3.47
N TYR A 81 9.37 8.98 -4.03
CA TYR A 81 10.50 8.75 -4.94
C TYR A 81 10.16 7.65 -5.94
N GLY A 82 10.41 7.87 -7.23
CA GLY A 82 10.24 6.87 -8.29
C GLY A 82 8.79 6.47 -8.62
N GLY A 83 7.90 6.38 -7.63
CA GLY A 83 6.46 6.26 -7.85
C GLY A 83 6.03 5.01 -8.62
N PHE A 84 5.02 5.15 -9.47
CA PHE A 84 4.47 4.06 -10.27
C PHE A 84 5.04 3.98 -11.69
N GLU A 85 5.13 2.76 -12.23
CA GLU A 85 5.49 2.52 -13.63
C GLU A 85 4.44 3.11 -14.57
N VAL A 86 4.81 4.14 -15.30
CA VAL A 86 4.05 4.66 -16.44
C VAL A 86 4.34 3.78 -17.66
N LYS A 87 3.30 3.41 -18.43
CA LYS A 87 3.42 2.49 -19.57
C LYS A 87 4.53 2.95 -20.53
N GLY A 88 5.60 2.14 -20.68
CA GLY A 88 6.67 2.38 -21.67
C GLY A 88 8.04 1.77 -21.35
N LYS A 89 8.36 1.41 -20.10
CA LYS A 89 9.68 0.85 -19.73
C LYS A 89 9.57 -0.47 -18.97
N LYS A 90 10.20 -1.53 -19.48
CA LYS A 90 10.31 -2.83 -18.79
C LYS A 90 11.40 -2.73 -17.70
N HIS A 91 11.03 -2.87 -16.43
CA HIS A 91 12.00 -2.99 -15.34
C HIS A 91 11.95 -4.38 -14.67
N LYS A 92 13.12 -4.82 -14.18
CA LYS A 92 13.33 -6.11 -13.47
C LYS A 92 12.62 -6.11 -12.10
N LYS A 93 12.52 -7.29 -11.45
CA LYS A 93 11.90 -7.48 -10.12
C LYS A 93 12.40 -6.39 -9.15
N ALA A 94 11.45 -5.74 -8.49
CA ALA A 94 11.68 -4.56 -7.66
C ALA A 94 11.60 -4.88 -6.17
N ASN A 95 12.51 -4.27 -5.41
CA ASN A 95 12.35 -4.05 -3.99
C ASN A 95 11.78 -2.64 -3.82
N VAL A 96 10.62 -2.55 -3.21
CA VAL A 96 9.83 -1.34 -3.06
C VAL A 96 9.78 -1.00 -1.58
N VAL A 97 9.96 0.26 -1.25
CA VAL A 97 9.81 0.78 0.10
C VAL A 97 8.48 1.52 0.18
N VAL A 98 7.66 1.19 1.17
CA VAL A 98 6.36 1.79 1.37
C VAL A 98 6.28 2.31 2.78
N VAL A 99 5.85 3.55 2.92
CA VAL A 99 5.68 4.24 4.19
C VAL A 99 4.18 4.29 4.49
N ALA A 100 3.72 3.50 5.44
CA ALA A 100 2.34 3.51 5.88
C ALA A 100 2.23 4.32 7.18
N LYS A 101 1.49 5.43 7.14
CA LYS A 101 1.09 6.13 8.35
C LYS A 101 -0.17 5.47 8.91
N VAL A 102 -0.12 5.10 10.18
CA VAL A 102 -1.24 4.42 10.85
C VAL A 102 -2.10 5.47 11.54
N ARG A 103 -3.41 5.43 11.32
CA ARG A 103 -4.36 6.29 12.04
C ARG A 103 -5.35 5.43 12.81
N HIS A 104 -5.33 5.54 14.13
CA HIS A 104 -6.34 4.98 15.03
C HIS A 104 -7.47 6.00 15.21
N CYS A 105 -8.71 5.53 15.16
CA CYS A 105 -9.90 6.31 15.55
C CYS A 105 -10.32 5.97 16.97
#